data_AF-A0A7J6FD35-F1
#
_entry.id   AF-A0A7J6FD35-F1
#
_cell.length_a   1.000
_cell.length_b   1.000
_cell.length_c   1.000
_cell.angle_alpha   90.00
_cell.angle_beta   90.00
_cell.angle_gamma   90.00
#
_symmetry.space_group_name_H-M   'P 1'
#
loop_
_entity.id
_entity.type
_entity.pdbx_description
1 polymer ?
#
loop_
_entity_poly.entity_id
_entity_poly.type
_entity_poly.pdbx_seq_one_letter_code
_entity_poly.pdbx_strand_id
1 'polypeptide(L)'
;MVMPSFFDTELLKHALAKVLVPFYPLVGRLRYDNGGRLEINCNLEGVLFMVAETESVMDDLVGCAPTVELLKLTPFIDRSAGVSSFPLLAAQISLY
;
A
#
# COMPACT_ATOMS: atom_id res chain seq x y z
N MET A 1 -30.01 3.77 -12.34
CA MET A 1 -29.55 2.39 -12.14
C MET A 1 -28.10 2.48 -11.71
N VAL A 2 -27.83 2.38 -10.41
CA VAL A 2 -26.45 2.46 -9.90
C VAL A 2 -25.84 1.09 -10.11
N MET A 3 -24.86 0.99 -11.01
CA MET A 3 -24.03 -0.21 -11.12
C MET A 3 -23.39 -0.45 -9.75
N PRO A 4 -23.49 -1.65 -9.14
CA PRO A 4 -22.69 -1.94 -7.96
C PRO A 4 -21.23 -1.73 -8.37
N SER A 5 -20.50 -0.89 -7.64
CA SER A 5 -19.09 -0.63 -7.89
C SER A 5 -18.36 -1.96 -7.96
N PHE A 6 -17.78 -2.28 -9.13
CA PHE A 6 -17.05 -3.54 -9.35
C PHE A 6 -15.95 -3.78 -8.31
N PHE A 7 -15.41 -2.70 -7.75
CA PHE A 7 -14.52 -2.70 -6.60
C PHE A 7 -15.20 -2.07 -5.38
N ASP A 8 -15.61 -2.90 -4.43
CA ASP A 8 -15.94 -2.45 -3.07
C ASP A 8 -14.64 -2.31 -2.28
N THR A 9 -14.24 -1.07 -2.01
CA THR A 9 -12.98 -0.74 -1.33
C THR A 9 -12.96 -1.22 0.13
N GLU A 10 -14.11 -1.24 0.79
CA GLU A 10 -14.24 -1.79 2.15
C GLU A 10 -14.10 -3.30 2.12
N LEU A 11 -14.70 -3.99 1.14
CA LEU A 11 -14.48 -5.43 0.95
C LEU A 11 -13.01 -5.74 0.70
N LEU A 12 -12.31 -4.96 -0.14
CA LEU A 12 -10.88 -5.12 -0.39
C LEU A 12 -10.05 -4.92 0.89
N LYS A 13 -10.34 -3.88 1.67
CA LYS A 13 -9.67 -3.61 2.94
C LYS A 13 -9.84 -4.77 3.93
N HIS A 14 -11.05 -5.32 4.03
CA HIS A 14 -11.33 -6.50 4.87
C HIS A 14 -10.61 -7.76 4.35
N ALA A 15 -10.58 -7.97 3.05
CA ALA A 15 -9.85 -9.09 2.44
C ALA A 15 -8.35 -8.97 2.70
N LEU A 16 -7.77 -7.77 2.56
CA LEU A 16 -6.37 -7.49 2.87
C LEU A 16 -6.07 -7.79 4.35
N ALA A 17 -6.92 -7.34 5.27
CA ALA A 17 -6.77 -7.64 6.69
C ALA A 17 -6.73 -9.15 6.97
N LYS A 18 -7.57 -9.95 6.29
CA LYS A 18 -7.56 -11.42 6.41
C LYS A 18 -6.28 -12.04 5.84
N VAL A 19 -5.78 -11.55 4.70
CA VAL A 19 -4.52 -12.03 4.11
C VAL A 19 -3.33 -11.68 5.01
N LEU A 20 -3.35 -10.55 5.70
CA LEU A 20 -2.27 -10.14 6.58
C LEU A 20 -2.15 -11.00 7.85
N VAL A 21 -3.13 -11.87 8.17
CA VAL A 21 -3.02 -12.82 9.29
C VAL A 21 -1.89 -13.83 9.06
N PRO A 22 -1.88 -14.63 7.98
CA PRO A 22 -0.73 -15.49 7.67
C PRO A 22 0.53 -14.70 7.27
N PHE A 23 0.38 -13.47 6.77
CA PHE A 23 1.50 -12.60 6.37
C PHE A 23 1.80 -11.50 7.42
N TYR A 24 1.68 -11.83 8.70
CA TYR A 24 1.81 -10.86 9.80
C TYR A 24 3.12 -10.06 9.85
N PRO A 25 4.28 -10.51 9.31
CA PRO A 25 5.46 -9.65 9.30
C PRO A 25 5.24 -8.35 8.51
N LEU A 26 4.35 -8.35 7.49
CA LEU A 26 4.10 -7.18 6.66
C LEU A 26 3.35 -6.05 7.37
N VAL A 27 2.66 -6.33 8.48
CA VAL A 27 2.01 -5.30 9.32
C VAL A 27 2.96 -4.66 10.34
N GLY A 28 4.25 -5.02 10.30
CA GLY A 28 5.28 -4.50 11.19
C GLY A 28 5.95 -3.22 10.69
N ARG A 29 7.10 -2.91 11.31
CA ARG A 29 8.03 -1.84 10.93
C ARG A 29 9.45 -2.38 10.88
N LEU A 30 10.35 -1.69 10.17
CA LEU A 30 11.77 -1.99 10.31
C LEU A 30 12.30 -1.42 11.63
N ARG A 31 13.24 -2.11 12.25
CA ARG A 31 14.03 -1.57 13.35
C ARG A 31 15.45 -2.12 13.29
N TYR A 32 16.37 -1.47 13.99
CA TYR A 32 17.67 -2.02 14.28
C TYR A 32 17.64 -2.73 15.64
N ASP A 33 18.21 -3.92 15.72
CA ASP A 33 18.46 -4.58 17.00
C ASP A 33 19.64 -3.90 17.74
N ASN A 34 19.94 -4.39 18.95
CA ASN A 34 21.05 -3.86 19.75
C ASN A 34 22.43 -4.07 19.10
N GLY A 35 22.54 -4.97 18.13
CA GLY A 35 23.75 -5.22 17.34
C GLY A 35 23.81 -4.42 16.04
N GLY A 36 22.84 -3.54 15.77
CA GLY A 36 22.76 -2.75 14.54
C GLY A 36 22.28 -3.54 13.33
N ARG A 37 21.76 -4.76 13.51
CA ARG A 37 21.18 -5.55 12.43
C ARG A 37 19.75 -5.09 12.16
N LEU A 38 19.41 -4.93 10.89
CA LEU A 38 18.05 -4.61 10.46
C LEU A 38 17.13 -5.84 10.64
N GLU A 39 16.01 -5.66 11.32
CA GLU A 39 15.00 -6.67 11.56
C GLU A 39 13.58 -6.13 11.37
N ILE A 40 12.61 -7.03 11.23
CA ILE A 40 11.20 -6.69 11.18
C ILE A 40 10.64 -6.71 12.61
N ASN A 41 10.25 -5.54 13.11
CA ASN A 41 9.44 -5.38 14.30
C ASN A 41 8.00 -5.77 13.99
N CYS A 42 7.57 -6.98 14.37
CA CYS A 42 6.20 -7.45 14.17
C CYS A 42 5.23 -6.82 15.21
N ASN A 43 5.08 -5.49 15.20
CA ASN A 43 4.32 -4.71 16.17
C ASN A 43 2.86 -4.46 15.81
N LEU A 44 2.40 -5.02 14.68
CA LEU A 44 1.01 -4.95 14.21
C LEU A 44 0.49 -3.52 14.00
N GLU A 45 1.37 -2.54 13.73
CA GLU A 45 0.94 -1.17 13.39
C GLU A 45 0.12 -1.11 12.09
N GLY A 46 0.15 -2.16 11.27
CA GLY A 46 -0.64 -2.28 10.07
C GLY A 46 0.08 -1.79 8.82
N VAL A 47 -0.69 -1.70 7.75
CA VAL A 47 -0.24 -1.32 6.40
C VAL A 47 -0.95 -0.05 5.96
N LEU A 48 -0.39 0.64 4.97
CA LEU A 48 -1.09 1.76 4.34
C LEU A 48 -2.04 1.22 3.26
N PHE A 49 -3.33 1.53 3.39
CA PHE A 49 -4.34 1.30 2.36
C PHE A 49 -4.96 2.64 1.99
N MET A 50 -4.81 3.02 0.72
CA MET A 50 -5.26 4.30 0.18
C MET A 50 -6.24 4.06 -0.97
N VAL A 51 -7.28 4.89 -1.05
CA VAL A 51 -8.16 4.98 -2.20
C VAL A 51 -8.00 6.37 -2.79
N ALA A 52 -7.81 6.44 -4.10
CA ALA A 52 -7.66 7.69 -4.85
C ALA A 52 -8.62 7.69 -6.05
N GLU A 53 -9.01 8.88 -6.49
CA GLU A 53 -9.75 9.08 -7.73
C GLU A 53 -8.80 9.60 -8.81
N THR A 54 -9.02 9.20 -10.07
CA THR A 54 -8.19 9.62 -11.20
C THR A 54 -9.03 9.83 -12.45
N GLU A 55 -8.74 10.88 -13.21
CA GLU A 55 -9.36 11.13 -14.52
C GLU A 55 -8.61 10.45 -15.67
N SER A 56 -7.60 9.62 -15.38
CA SER A 56 -6.80 8.92 -16.38
C SER A 56 -7.51 7.66 -16.88
N VAL A 57 -7.63 7.50 -18.20
CA VAL A 57 -8.26 6.30 -18.78
C VAL A 57 -7.27 5.14 -18.76
N MET A 58 -7.74 3.92 -18.45
CA MET A 58 -6.88 2.73 -18.34
C MET A 58 -6.06 2.46 -19.62
N ASP A 59 -6.60 2.80 -20.80
CA ASP A 59 -5.89 2.65 -22.08
C ASP A 59 -4.64 3.53 -22.18
N ASP A 60 -4.58 4.64 -21.43
CA ASP A 60 -3.39 5.50 -21.33
C ASP A 60 -2.31 4.88 -20.40
N LEU A 61 -2.68 3.85 -19.63
CA LEU A 61 -1.84 3.17 -18.62
C LEU A 61 -1.40 1.77 -19.06
N VAL A 62 -2.08 1.16 -20.05
CA VAL A 62 -1.80 -0.20 -20.55
C VAL A 62 -0.71 -0.15 -21.63
N GLY A 63 0.45 -0.73 -21.33
CA GLY A 63 1.61 -0.76 -22.24
C GLY A 63 2.75 0.18 -21.84
N CYS A 64 2.64 0.85 -20.71
CA CYS A 64 3.63 1.83 -20.27
C CYS A 64 4.94 1.18 -19.79
N ALA A 65 6.04 1.54 -20.44
CA ALA A 65 7.32 1.65 -19.76
C ALA A 65 7.13 2.54 -18.50
N PRO A 66 7.87 2.34 -17.40
CA PRO A 66 7.70 3.13 -16.19
C PRO A 66 7.88 4.63 -16.48
N THR A 67 6.76 5.38 -16.49
CA THR A 67 6.69 6.83 -16.68
C THR A 67 6.48 7.54 -15.35
N VAL A 68 6.78 8.84 -15.31
CA VAL A 68 6.57 9.68 -14.11
C VAL A 68 5.10 9.74 -13.71
N GLU A 69 4.17 9.60 -14.65
CA GLU A 69 2.73 9.60 -14.40
C GLU A 69 2.27 8.36 -13.63
N LEU A 70 2.89 7.19 -13.88
CA LEU A 70 2.63 5.97 -13.11
C LEU A 70 3.06 6.08 -11.64
N LEU A 71 3.99 6.97 -11.30
CA LEU A 71 4.36 7.22 -9.91
C LEU A 71 3.18 7.77 -9.09
N LYS A 72 2.21 8.44 -9.73
CA LYS A 72 0.98 8.91 -9.08
C LYS A 72 0.06 7.76 -8.63
N LEU A 73 0.24 6.57 -9.19
CA LEU A 73 -0.50 5.36 -8.80
C LEU A 73 0.12 4.65 -7.59
N THR A 74 1.24 5.17 -7.07
CA THR A 74 1.90 4.63 -5.88
C THR A 74 1.81 5.62 -4.71
N PRO A 75 1.52 5.15 -3.49
CA PRO A 75 1.52 6.03 -2.33
C PRO A 75 2.87 6.69 -2.14
N PHE A 76 2.87 8.00 -1.92
CA PHE A 76 4.05 8.67 -1.39
C PHE A 76 4.26 8.25 0.07
N ILE A 77 5.48 7.81 0.39
CA ILE A 77 5.87 7.41 1.74
C ILE A 77 7.05 8.27 2.16
N ASP A 78 6.84 9.12 3.16
CA ASP A 78 7.93 9.86 3.79
C ASP A 78 8.81 8.89 4.59
N ARG A 79 10.11 8.88 4.28
CA ARG A 79 11.12 8.02 4.92
C ARG A 79 12.11 8.84 5.75
N SER A 80 11.89 10.15 5.87
CA SER A 80 12.81 11.07 6.55
C SER A 80 12.89 10.82 8.06
N ALA A 81 11.80 10.35 8.68
CA ALA A 81 11.71 10.04 10.12
C ALA A 81 12.35 8.68 10.52
N GLY A 82 13.10 8.04 9.62
CA GLY A 82 13.82 6.79 9.89
C GLY A 82 13.03 5.52 9.57
N VAL A 83 13.72 4.38 9.60
CA VAL A 83 13.21 3.10 9.08
C VAL A 83 11.99 2.54 9.81
N SER A 84 11.78 2.95 11.07
CA SER A 84 10.64 2.52 11.87
C SER A 84 9.37 3.34 11.64
N SER A 85 9.46 4.46 10.92
CA SER A 85 8.36 5.41 10.77
C SER A 85 7.35 5.05 9.69
N PHE A 86 7.72 4.19 8.73
CA PHE A 86 6.89 3.89 7.57
C PHE A 86 6.49 2.41 7.48
N PRO A 87 5.32 2.10 6.90
CA PRO A 87 4.86 0.73 6.79
C PRO A 87 5.68 -0.07 5.77
N LEU A 88 5.77 -1.38 6.00
CA LEU A 88 6.45 -2.31 5.10
C LEU A 88 5.66 -2.56 3.81
N LEU A 89 4.33 -2.43 3.88
CA LEU A 89 3.43 -2.57 2.75
C LEU A 89 2.53 -1.33 2.64
N ALA A 90 2.38 -0.85 1.41
CA ALA A 90 1.42 0.18 1.05
C ALA A 90 0.71 -0.23 -0.24
N ALA A 91 -0.61 -0.04 -0.26
CA ALA A 91 -1.45 -0.34 -1.42
C ALA A 91 -2.32 0.89 -1.72
N GLN A 92 -2.39 1.25 -3.01
CA GLN A 92 -3.30 2.27 -3.51
C GLN A 92 -4.27 1.66 -4.51
N ILE A 93 -5.55 1.97 -4.33
CA ILE A 93 -6.60 1.66 -5.29
C ILE A 93 -7.01 2.97 -5.95
N SER A 94 -6.71 3.13 -7.24
CA SER A 94 -7.13 4.29 -8.03
C SER A 94 -8.42 3.94 -8.79
N LEU A 95 -9.48 4.71 -8.55
CA LEU A 95 -10.78 4.58 -9.20
C LEU A 95 -10.94 5.70 -10.23
N TYR A 96 -11.52 5.38 -11.38
CA TYR A 96 -11.90 6.35 -12.41
C TYR A 96 -13.34 6.83 -12.20
#